data_AF-F9ZKB1-F1
#
_entry.id   AF-F9ZKB1-F1
#
_cell.length_a   1.000
_cell.length_b   1.000
_cell.length_c   1.000
_cell.angle_alpha   90.00
_cell.angle_beta   90.00
_cell.angle_gamma   90.00
#
_symmetry.space_group_name_H-M   'P 1'
#
loop_
_entity.id
_entity.type
_entity.pdbx_description
1 polymer ?
#
loop_
_entity_poly.entity_id
_entity_poly.type
_entity_poly.pdbx_seq_one_letter_code
_entity_poly.pdbx_strand_id
1 'polypeptide(L)'
;MSRQLKVFNDHCLRVDMYLDDNPDYKTVWQLAHHWAGLDPEITDINAIPPALREHIIRLVIAIRNRVITARTRSGIVFADNSIITFFEDIPHYIKTRICLSWGVFNKSYLDSLYVKREEVIDLCIKSYCDFPPCWTPKRLPYESPAIKESKNYRPATETEDKIRCQAIASALWELDSAIHPVHMAQSTIMQRFGNGRDYGEETIKDWIKSVDPQKKRKKGAPPKIQYKIELIKDPQLED
;
A
#
# COMPACT_ATOMS: atom_id res chain seq x y z
N MET A 1 -10.11 -43.43 -4.40
CA MET A 1 -9.72 -42.46 -5.45
C MET A 1 -10.73 -41.34 -5.70
N SER A 2 -12.05 -41.59 -5.73
CA SER A 2 -13.06 -40.59 -6.13
C SER A 2 -13.28 -39.39 -5.16
N ARG A 3 -13.10 -39.56 -3.85
CA ARG A 3 -13.30 -38.46 -2.87
C ARG A 3 -12.17 -37.42 -2.82
N GLN A 4 -10.91 -37.82 -2.95
CA GLN A 4 -9.78 -36.87 -2.94
C GLN A 4 -9.74 -36.02 -4.21
N LEU A 5 -10.06 -36.60 -5.37
CA LEU A 5 -10.21 -35.87 -6.63
C LEU A 5 -11.32 -34.81 -6.53
N LYS A 6 -12.45 -35.13 -5.89
CA LYS A 6 -13.55 -34.18 -5.71
C LYS A 6 -13.18 -32.99 -4.81
N VAL A 7 -12.52 -33.24 -3.68
CA VAL A 7 -12.08 -32.18 -2.75
C VAL A 7 -11.01 -31.28 -3.38
N PHE A 8 -10.08 -31.85 -4.15
CA PHE A 8 -9.06 -31.08 -4.87
C PHE A 8 -9.69 -30.19 -5.96
N ASN A 9 -10.67 -30.74 -6.71
CA ASN A 9 -11.36 -30.01 -7.76
C ASN A 9 -12.22 -28.86 -7.18
N ASP A 10 -12.96 -29.12 -6.09
CA ASP A 10 -13.77 -28.09 -5.42
C ASP A 10 -12.89 -26.99 -4.80
N HIS A 11 -11.69 -27.33 -4.29
CA HIS A 11 -10.75 -26.33 -3.78
C HIS A 11 -10.13 -25.49 -4.90
N CYS A 12 -9.74 -26.09 -6.03
CA CYS A 12 -9.25 -25.36 -7.20
C CYS A 12 -10.32 -24.41 -7.74
N LEU A 13 -11.55 -24.89 -7.95
CA LEU A 13 -12.66 -24.05 -8.43
C LEU A 13 -12.95 -22.84 -7.53
N ARG A 14 -12.80 -22.99 -6.21
CA ARG A 14 -13.01 -21.91 -5.24
C ARG A 14 -11.87 -20.89 -5.22
N VAL A 15 -10.64 -21.33 -5.48
CA VAL A 15 -9.46 -20.45 -5.59
C VAL A 15 -9.46 -19.71 -6.93
N ASP A 16 -9.86 -20.38 -8.01
CA ASP A 16 -10.01 -19.80 -9.35
C ASP A 16 -10.99 -18.61 -9.33
N MET A 17 -12.18 -18.82 -8.77
CA MET A 17 -13.20 -17.78 -8.64
C MET A 17 -12.72 -16.60 -7.78
N TYR A 18 -11.93 -16.84 -6.73
CA TYR A 18 -11.40 -15.75 -5.89
C TYR A 18 -10.33 -14.92 -6.60
N LEU A 19 -9.53 -15.50 -7.49
CA LEU A 19 -8.47 -14.76 -8.18
C LEU A 19 -8.98 -14.00 -9.40
N ASP A 20 -9.89 -14.59 -10.17
CA ASP A 20 -10.43 -13.97 -11.38
C ASP A 20 -11.35 -12.79 -11.09
N ASP A 21 -12.16 -12.88 -10.02
CA ASP A 21 -13.11 -11.83 -9.65
C ASP A 21 -12.50 -10.75 -8.73
N ASN A 22 -11.26 -10.93 -8.25
CA ASN A 22 -10.65 -10.01 -7.31
C ASN A 22 -9.85 -8.91 -8.04
N PRO A 23 -10.26 -7.63 -7.93
CA PRO A 23 -9.61 -6.53 -8.65
C PRO A 23 -8.17 -6.26 -8.18
N ASP A 24 -7.78 -6.76 -7.00
CA ASP A 24 -6.43 -6.65 -6.45
C ASP A 24 -5.47 -7.67 -7.04
N TYR A 25 -5.94 -8.64 -7.83
CA TYR A 25 -5.09 -9.58 -8.54
C TYR A 25 -5.19 -9.38 -10.05
N LYS A 26 -4.06 -9.55 -10.73
CA LYS A 26 -3.99 -9.67 -12.19
C LYS A 26 -2.92 -10.66 -12.57
N THR A 27 -3.11 -11.33 -13.71
CA THR A 27 -2.07 -12.18 -14.26
C THR A 27 -0.89 -11.33 -14.76
N VAL A 28 0.31 -11.89 -14.80
CA VAL A 28 1.49 -11.21 -15.36
C VAL A 28 1.22 -10.79 -16.81
N TRP A 29 0.54 -11.65 -17.58
CA TRP A 29 0.15 -11.35 -18.95
C TRP A 29 -0.77 -10.12 -19.01
N GLN A 30 -1.91 -10.14 -18.32
CA GLN A 30 -2.87 -9.04 -18.34
C GLN A 30 -2.29 -7.73 -17.82
N LEU A 31 -1.55 -7.79 -16.70
CA LEU A 31 -0.99 -6.61 -16.08
C LEU A 31 0.02 -5.92 -16.99
N ALA A 32 0.94 -6.68 -17.61
CA ALA A 32 1.95 -6.11 -18.50
C ALA A 32 1.31 -5.48 -19.76
N HIS A 33 0.24 -6.07 -20.29
CA HIS A 33 -0.52 -5.50 -21.42
C HIS A 33 -1.17 -4.18 -21.03
N HIS A 34 -1.88 -4.14 -19.90
CA HIS A 34 -2.47 -2.90 -19.41
C HIS A 34 -1.43 -1.83 -19.12
N TRP A 35 -0.24 -2.21 -18.64
CA TRP A 35 0.87 -1.30 -18.41
C TRP A 35 1.40 -0.68 -19.71
N ALA A 36 1.48 -1.49 -20.76
CA ALA A 36 1.88 -1.04 -22.10
C ALA A 36 0.76 -0.33 -22.89
N GLY A 37 -0.47 -0.27 -22.36
CA GLY A 37 -1.63 0.25 -23.10
C GLY A 37 -2.07 -0.64 -24.26
N LEU A 38 -1.83 -1.95 -24.18
CA LEU A 38 -2.14 -2.95 -25.21
C LEU A 38 -3.26 -3.88 -24.74
N ASP A 39 -3.91 -4.53 -25.71
CA ASP A 39 -4.97 -5.51 -25.45
C ASP A 39 -4.38 -6.95 -25.37
N PRO A 40 -4.58 -7.67 -24.25
CA PRO A 40 -4.04 -9.01 -24.02
C PRO A 40 -4.61 -10.12 -24.92
N GLU A 41 -5.75 -9.90 -25.58
CA GLU A 41 -6.38 -10.93 -26.42
C GLU A 41 -5.90 -10.92 -27.87
N ILE A 42 -5.48 -9.77 -28.37
CA ILE A 42 -5.11 -9.57 -29.78
C ILE A 42 -3.59 -9.58 -30.02
N THR A 43 -2.78 -9.56 -28.96
CA THR A 43 -1.32 -9.44 -29.08
C THR A 43 -0.67 -10.74 -29.55
N ASP A 44 0.10 -10.67 -30.64
CA ASP A 44 0.90 -11.80 -31.13
C ASP A 44 2.12 -12.05 -30.23
N ILE A 45 2.20 -13.27 -29.69
CA ILE A 45 3.27 -13.72 -28.80
C ILE A 45 4.64 -13.78 -29.50
N ASN A 46 4.66 -13.92 -30.83
CA ASN A 46 5.90 -13.97 -31.60
C ASN A 46 6.43 -12.56 -31.95
N ALA A 47 5.62 -11.53 -31.75
CA ALA A 47 5.91 -10.15 -32.13
C ALA A 47 5.64 -9.17 -30.96
N ILE A 48 6.12 -9.50 -29.75
CA ILE A 48 5.90 -8.69 -28.55
C ILE A 48 6.63 -7.33 -28.65
N PRO A 49 5.90 -6.20 -28.53
CA PRO A 49 6.50 -4.86 -28.54
C PRO A 49 7.48 -4.64 -27.38
N PRO A 50 8.49 -3.76 -27.54
CA PRO A 50 9.50 -3.51 -26.51
C PRO A 50 8.93 -3.11 -25.13
N ALA A 51 7.92 -2.24 -25.10
CA ALA A 51 7.30 -1.80 -23.85
C ALA A 51 6.63 -2.97 -23.10
N LEU A 52 5.86 -3.80 -23.80
CA LEU A 52 5.24 -4.99 -23.22
C LEU A 52 6.30 -5.99 -22.72
N ARG A 53 7.36 -6.21 -23.51
CA ARG A 53 8.50 -7.04 -23.14
C ARG A 53 9.13 -6.58 -21.83
N GLU A 54 9.36 -5.28 -21.69
CA GLU A 54 9.96 -4.69 -20.48
C GLU A 54 9.11 -4.98 -19.23
N HIS A 55 7.80 -4.74 -19.30
CA HIS A 55 6.91 -4.97 -18.16
C HIS A 55 6.82 -6.46 -17.78
N ILE A 56 6.78 -7.36 -18.76
CA ILE A 56 6.81 -8.81 -18.49
C ILE A 56 8.12 -9.18 -17.78
N ILE A 57 9.27 -8.75 -18.32
CA ILE A 57 10.58 -9.07 -17.74
C ILE A 57 10.70 -8.52 -16.32
N ARG A 58 10.26 -7.28 -16.09
CA ARG A 58 10.27 -6.63 -14.77
C ARG A 58 9.51 -7.46 -13.73
N LEU A 59 8.29 -7.88 -14.07
CA LEU A 59 7.47 -8.70 -13.18
C LEU A 59 8.09 -10.08 -12.96
N VAL A 60 8.58 -10.74 -14.01
CA VAL A 60 9.21 -12.06 -13.89
C VAL A 60 10.49 -12.02 -13.04
N ILE A 61 11.31 -10.97 -13.15
CA ILE A 61 12.48 -10.77 -12.29
C ILE A 61 12.04 -10.56 -10.84
N ALA A 62 11.06 -9.70 -10.59
CA ALA A 62 10.57 -9.43 -9.24
C ALA A 62 10.03 -10.71 -8.56
N ILE A 63 9.29 -11.53 -9.31
CA ILE A 63 8.79 -12.84 -8.84
C ILE A 63 9.95 -13.78 -8.53
N ARG A 64 10.91 -13.94 -9.46
CA ARG A 64 12.04 -14.85 -9.30
C ARG A 64 12.96 -14.47 -8.13
N ASN A 65 13.09 -13.17 -7.88
CA ASN A 65 13.85 -12.64 -6.75
C ASN A 65 13.01 -12.57 -5.46
N ARG A 66 11.75 -13.03 -5.49
CA ARG A 66 10.80 -13.00 -4.35
C ARG A 66 10.57 -11.60 -3.77
N VAL A 67 10.69 -10.58 -4.62
CA VAL A 67 10.35 -9.19 -4.25
C VAL A 67 8.83 -9.02 -4.20
N ILE A 68 8.11 -9.74 -5.06
CA ILE A 68 6.66 -9.86 -5.06
C ILE A 68 6.26 -11.33 -5.08
N THR A 69 5.10 -11.65 -4.52
CA THR A 69 4.55 -13.00 -4.48
C THR A 69 3.79 -13.28 -5.77
N ALA A 70 4.06 -14.41 -6.42
CA ALA A 70 3.25 -14.93 -7.52
C ALA A 70 2.45 -16.15 -7.07
N ARG A 71 1.24 -16.29 -7.59
CA ARG A 71 0.36 -17.41 -7.27
C ARG A 71 -0.25 -17.94 -8.55
N THR A 72 -0.31 -19.26 -8.65
CA THR A 72 -1.18 -19.95 -9.59
C THR A 72 -2.46 -20.37 -8.86
N ARG A 73 -3.44 -20.82 -9.64
CA ARG A 73 -4.64 -21.50 -9.14
C ARG A 73 -4.33 -22.70 -8.24
N SER A 74 -3.19 -23.35 -8.46
CA SER A 74 -2.69 -24.47 -7.67
C SER A 74 -1.91 -24.09 -6.41
N GLY A 75 -1.50 -22.83 -6.23
CA GLY A 75 -0.70 -22.43 -5.06
C GLY A 75 0.28 -21.28 -5.31
N ILE A 76 1.03 -20.91 -4.27
CA ILE A 76 2.09 -19.90 -4.36
C ILE A 76 3.28 -20.47 -5.14
N VAL A 77 3.87 -19.66 -6.02
CA VAL A 77 5.10 -19.98 -6.76
C VAL A 77 6.29 -19.35 -6.04
N PHE A 78 7.40 -20.07 -5.91
CA PHE A 78 8.60 -19.63 -5.20
C PHE A 78 8.36 -19.29 -3.72
N ALA A 79 7.48 -20.06 -3.07
CA ALA A 79 6.97 -19.78 -1.71
C ALA A 79 8.07 -19.64 -0.65
N ASP A 80 9.10 -20.49 -0.70
CA ASP A 80 10.23 -20.45 0.22
C ASP A 80 11.51 -21.06 -0.38
N ASN A 81 12.54 -21.24 0.45
CA ASN A 81 13.81 -21.89 0.08
C ASN A 81 13.86 -23.37 0.50
N SER A 82 12.73 -23.99 0.84
CA SER A 82 12.71 -25.38 1.27
C SER A 82 12.96 -26.33 0.09
N ILE A 83 13.51 -27.52 0.41
CA ILE A 83 13.82 -28.53 -0.61
C ILE A 83 12.53 -29.06 -1.26
N ILE A 84 11.42 -29.08 -0.52
CA ILE A 84 10.13 -29.60 -1.00
C ILE A 84 9.54 -28.64 -2.06
N THR A 85 9.45 -27.35 -1.75
CA THR A 85 8.97 -26.33 -2.70
C THR A 85 9.91 -26.17 -3.88
N PHE A 86 11.22 -26.37 -3.68
CA PHE A 86 12.20 -26.32 -4.77
C PHE A 86 11.86 -27.28 -5.91
N PHE A 87 11.44 -28.53 -5.64
CA PHE A 87 11.05 -29.48 -6.68
C PHE A 87 9.77 -29.08 -7.40
N GLU A 88 8.78 -28.57 -6.68
CA GLU A 88 7.52 -28.06 -7.23
C GLU A 88 7.76 -26.83 -8.11
N ASP A 89 8.77 -26.02 -7.77
CA ASP A 89 9.14 -24.80 -8.49
C ASP A 89 10.03 -25.05 -9.72
N ILE A 90 10.58 -26.26 -9.93
CA ILE A 90 11.47 -26.55 -11.08
C ILE A 90 10.85 -26.12 -12.43
N PRO A 91 9.57 -26.45 -12.74
CA PRO A 91 8.95 -26.00 -13.98
C PRO A 91 8.88 -24.47 -14.09
N HIS A 92 8.66 -23.78 -12.98
CA HIS A 92 8.62 -22.31 -12.92
C HIS A 92 10.02 -21.72 -13.12
N TYR A 93 11.06 -22.31 -12.53
CA TYR A 93 12.46 -21.92 -12.77
C TYR A 93 12.85 -22.05 -14.23
N ILE A 94 12.48 -23.15 -14.90
CA ILE A 94 12.79 -23.38 -16.31
C ILE A 94 12.08 -22.32 -17.17
N LYS A 95 10.77 -22.14 -16.99
CA LYS A 95 9.97 -21.19 -17.78
C LYS A 95 10.42 -19.74 -17.61
N THR A 96 10.68 -19.32 -16.37
CA THR A 96 11.19 -17.96 -16.10
C THR A 96 12.61 -17.77 -16.64
N ARG A 97 13.47 -18.78 -16.57
CA ARG A 97 14.83 -18.70 -17.16
C ARG A 97 14.79 -18.55 -18.67
N ILE A 98 13.96 -19.31 -19.38
CA ILE A 98 13.77 -19.20 -20.83
C ILE A 98 13.26 -17.81 -21.20
N CYS A 99 12.27 -17.30 -20.46
CA CYS A 99 11.74 -15.95 -20.62
C CYS A 99 12.84 -14.88 -20.49
N LEU A 100 13.63 -14.94 -19.43
CA LEU A 100 14.65 -13.92 -19.13
C LEU A 100 15.90 -14.02 -20.02
N SER A 101 16.33 -15.23 -20.38
CA SER A 101 17.61 -15.43 -21.07
C SER A 101 17.45 -15.40 -22.59
N TRP A 102 16.34 -15.96 -23.10
CA TRP A 102 16.11 -16.13 -24.55
C TRP A 102 14.98 -15.25 -25.07
N GLY A 103 14.28 -14.52 -24.20
CA GLY A 103 13.19 -13.63 -24.60
C GLY A 103 12.00 -14.36 -25.22
N VAL A 104 11.84 -15.65 -24.92
CA VAL A 104 10.74 -16.51 -25.38
C VAL A 104 9.63 -16.47 -24.34
N PHE A 105 8.49 -15.92 -24.70
CA PHE A 105 7.35 -15.74 -23.81
C PHE A 105 6.33 -16.86 -24.01
N ASN A 106 5.69 -17.29 -22.91
CA ASN A 106 4.63 -18.28 -22.95
C ASN A 106 3.36 -17.67 -22.35
N LYS A 107 2.37 -17.36 -23.19
CA LYS A 107 1.11 -16.71 -22.79
C LYS A 107 0.42 -17.51 -21.71
N SER A 108 0.17 -18.80 -21.94
CA SER A 108 -0.51 -19.68 -20.97
C SER A 108 0.18 -19.69 -19.60
N TYR A 109 1.51 -19.64 -19.57
CA TYR A 109 2.22 -19.56 -18.31
C TYR A 109 2.11 -18.20 -17.63
N LEU A 110 2.37 -17.10 -18.36
CA LEU A 110 2.28 -15.75 -17.81
C LEU A 110 0.85 -15.40 -17.38
N ASP A 111 -0.14 -15.96 -18.07
CA ASP A 111 -1.56 -15.81 -17.78
C ASP A 111 -2.05 -16.75 -16.67
N SER A 112 -1.20 -17.67 -16.19
CA SER A 112 -1.46 -18.46 -14.98
C SER A 112 -0.89 -17.85 -13.69
N LEU A 113 -0.03 -16.83 -13.82
CA LEU A 113 0.69 -16.22 -12.70
C LEU A 113 0.00 -14.96 -12.23
N TYR A 114 -0.73 -15.01 -11.13
CA TYR A 114 -1.36 -13.86 -10.50
C TYR A 114 -0.38 -13.16 -9.57
N VAL A 115 -0.35 -11.83 -9.64
CA VAL A 115 0.38 -10.94 -8.73
C VAL A 115 -0.59 -10.03 -8.00
N LYS A 116 -0.23 -9.65 -6.78
CA LYS A 116 -1.07 -8.80 -5.93
C LYS A 116 -0.74 -7.32 -6.14
N ARG A 117 -1.78 -6.49 -6.25
CA ARG A 117 -1.70 -5.03 -6.48
C ARG A 117 -0.76 -4.34 -5.50
N GLU A 118 -0.90 -4.59 -4.20
CA GLU A 118 -0.12 -3.90 -3.16
C GLU A 118 1.39 -4.13 -3.34
N GLU A 119 1.82 -5.36 -3.61
CA GLU A 119 3.23 -5.71 -3.77
C GLU A 119 3.82 -5.11 -5.05
N VAL A 120 3.02 -5.05 -6.12
CA VAL A 120 3.44 -4.41 -7.38
C VAL A 120 3.55 -2.88 -7.20
N ILE A 121 2.64 -2.25 -6.45
CA ILE A 121 2.73 -0.81 -6.14
C ILE A 121 4.01 -0.55 -5.31
N ASP A 122 4.26 -1.36 -4.28
CA ASP A 122 5.49 -1.25 -3.47
C ASP A 122 6.76 -1.44 -4.31
N LEU A 123 6.75 -2.39 -5.24
CA LEU A 123 7.84 -2.59 -6.21
C LEU A 123 8.06 -1.33 -7.05
N CYS A 124 6.99 -0.69 -7.52
CA CYS A 124 7.07 0.53 -8.33
C CYS A 124 7.66 1.70 -7.55
N ILE A 125 7.23 1.87 -6.29
CA ILE A 125 7.77 2.90 -5.38
C ILE A 125 9.27 2.69 -5.17
N LYS A 126 9.69 1.45 -4.86
CA LYS A 126 11.11 1.12 -4.60
C LYS A 126 11.99 1.25 -5.85
N SER A 127 11.42 0.96 -7.03
CA SER A 127 12.15 0.96 -8.30
C SER A 127 12.01 2.28 -9.07
N TYR A 128 11.31 3.27 -8.51
CA TYR A 128 11.01 4.56 -9.14
C TYR A 128 10.43 4.42 -10.57
N CYS A 129 9.47 3.50 -10.77
CA CYS A 129 8.81 3.33 -12.05
C CYS A 129 7.32 3.68 -12.00
N ASP A 130 6.75 4.05 -13.16
CA ASP A 130 5.34 4.43 -13.28
C ASP A 130 4.41 3.32 -12.82
N PHE A 131 3.32 3.66 -12.13
CA PHE A 131 2.32 2.68 -11.74
C PHE A 131 1.59 2.09 -12.95
N PRO A 132 1.14 0.83 -12.89
CA PRO A 132 0.26 0.28 -13.92
C PRO A 132 -1.00 1.16 -14.04
N PRO A 133 -1.37 1.66 -15.24
CA PRO A 133 -2.53 2.54 -15.40
C PRO A 133 -3.85 1.93 -14.93
N CYS A 134 -3.98 0.59 -15.03
CA CYS A 134 -5.17 -0.13 -14.56
C CYS A 134 -5.34 -0.13 -13.04
N TRP A 135 -4.27 0.16 -12.27
CA TRP A 135 -4.29 0.29 -10.82
C TRP A 135 -3.97 1.71 -10.34
N THR A 136 -3.67 2.60 -11.28
CA THR A 136 -3.58 4.03 -10.99
C THR A 136 -5.00 4.55 -10.80
N PRO A 137 -5.31 5.24 -9.69
CA PRO A 137 -6.59 5.91 -9.55
C PRO A 137 -6.80 6.82 -10.76
N LYS A 138 -7.89 6.64 -11.51
CA LYS A 138 -8.23 7.48 -12.68
C LYS A 138 -8.36 8.97 -12.36
N ARG A 139 -8.34 9.33 -11.08
CA ARG A 139 -8.27 10.68 -10.56
C ARG A 139 -7.33 10.69 -9.36
N LEU A 140 -6.34 11.57 -9.37
CA LEU A 140 -5.71 11.99 -8.12
C LEU A 140 -6.83 12.55 -7.22
N PRO A 141 -6.77 12.37 -5.88
CA PRO A 141 -7.82 12.79 -4.95
C PRO A 141 -8.17 14.28 -4.99
N TYR A 142 -7.41 15.09 -5.74
CA TYR A 142 -7.56 16.53 -5.85
C TYR A 142 -8.76 16.98 -6.69
N GLU A 143 -9.32 16.14 -7.59
CA GLU A 143 -10.39 16.57 -8.52
C GLU A 143 -11.72 15.80 -8.42
N SER A 144 -11.90 14.95 -7.41
CA SER A 144 -13.23 14.38 -7.12
C SER A 144 -13.92 15.21 -6.04
N PRO A 145 -15.20 15.63 -6.23
CA PRO A 145 -15.95 16.28 -5.16
C PRO A 145 -16.02 15.27 -4.01
N ALA A 146 -15.51 15.69 -2.84
CA ALA A 146 -15.38 14.90 -1.63
C ALA A 146 -16.45 13.81 -1.49
N ILE A 147 -16.13 12.60 -1.94
CA ILE A 147 -16.76 11.42 -1.40
C ILE A 147 -16.25 11.42 0.03
N LYS A 148 -17.15 11.70 0.98
CA LYS A 148 -16.91 11.45 2.40
C LYS A 148 -16.52 9.98 2.51
N GLU A 149 -15.23 9.67 2.44
CA GLU A 149 -14.71 8.39 2.86
C GLU A 149 -15.04 8.30 4.35
N SER A 150 -16.14 7.62 4.65
CA SER A 150 -16.58 7.29 6.00
C SER A 150 -15.73 6.17 6.63
N LYS A 151 -14.56 5.87 6.06
CA LYS A 151 -13.55 5.09 6.76
C LYS A 151 -12.75 6.03 7.63
N ASN A 152 -13.37 6.41 8.75
CA ASN A 152 -12.63 6.74 9.95
C ASN A 152 -11.67 5.57 10.18
N TYR A 153 -10.39 5.71 9.81
CA TYR A 153 -9.31 4.87 10.35
C TYR A 153 -9.14 5.29 11.81
N ARG A 154 -10.16 4.99 12.61
CA ARG A 154 -10.22 5.17 14.04
C ARG A 154 -9.40 4.02 14.63
N PRO A 155 -8.27 4.30 15.29
CA PRO A 155 -7.63 3.31 16.15
C PRO A 155 -8.65 2.87 17.20
N ALA A 156 -8.71 1.58 17.53
CA ALA A 156 -9.78 1.05 18.36
C ALA A 156 -9.71 1.55 19.82
N THR A 157 -8.62 2.23 20.21
CA THR A 157 -8.29 2.52 21.60
C THR A 157 -7.75 3.93 21.83
N GLU A 158 -8.12 4.52 22.98
CA GLU A 158 -7.61 5.81 23.48
C GLU A 158 -6.07 5.84 23.55
N THR A 159 -5.45 4.69 23.83
CA THR A 159 -3.99 4.55 23.91
C THR A 159 -3.31 4.87 22.58
N GLU A 160 -3.89 4.42 21.46
CA GLU A 160 -3.32 4.68 20.13
C GLU A 160 -3.47 6.15 19.73
N ASP A 161 -4.60 6.78 20.05
CA ASP A 161 -4.82 8.21 19.82
C ASP A 161 -3.87 9.07 20.67
N LYS A 162 -3.63 8.67 21.92
CA LYS A 162 -2.61 9.27 22.78
C LYS A 162 -1.21 9.19 22.17
N ILE A 163 -0.81 8.02 21.66
CA ILE A 163 0.50 7.83 21.02
C ILE A 163 0.62 8.72 19.77
N ARG A 164 -0.43 8.86 18.97
CA ARG A 164 -0.45 9.76 17.80
C ARG A 164 -0.28 11.23 18.20
N CYS A 165 -1.05 11.68 19.19
CA CYS A 165 -0.95 13.04 19.72
C CYS A 165 0.48 13.33 20.23
N GLN A 166 1.09 12.39 20.95
CA GLN A 166 2.47 12.51 21.43
C GLN A 166 3.50 12.57 20.30
N ALA A 167 3.35 11.75 19.25
CA ALA A 167 4.24 11.77 18.09
C ALA A 167 4.17 13.11 17.33
N ILE A 168 2.95 13.61 17.08
CA ILE A 168 2.72 14.91 16.46
C ILE A 168 3.32 16.02 17.33
N ALA A 169 3.07 16.00 18.64
CA ALA A 169 3.59 17.01 19.56
C ALA A 169 5.11 17.03 19.60
N SER A 170 5.74 15.86 19.62
CA SER A 170 7.20 15.72 19.59
C SER A 170 7.78 16.35 18.32
N ALA A 171 7.22 16.01 17.14
CA ALA A 171 7.67 16.59 15.87
C ALA A 171 7.47 18.12 15.80
N LEU A 172 6.33 18.63 16.30
CA LEU A 172 6.10 20.08 16.33
C LEU A 172 7.09 20.79 17.26
N TRP A 173 7.41 20.21 18.42
CA TRP A 173 8.40 20.78 19.34
C TRP A 173 9.84 20.65 18.88
N GLU A 174 10.17 19.64 18.07
CA GLU A 174 11.47 19.56 17.38
C GLU A 174 11.64 20.73 16.42
N LEU A 175 10.59 21.12 15.70
CA LEU A 175 10.59 22.27 14.79
C LEU A 175 10.61 23.60 15.56
N ASP A 176 9.75 23.72 16.57
CA ASP A 176 9.68 24.91 17.42
C ASP A 176 9.29 24.58 18.87
N SER A 177 10.30 24.43 19.73
CA SER A 177 10.12 24.19 21.16
C SER A 177 9.30 25.27 21.88
N ALA A 178 9.12 26.47 21.31
CA ALA A 178 8.33 27.54 21.89
C ALA A 178 6.82 27.34 21.74
N ILE A 179 6.36 26.42 20.87
CA ILE A 179 4.93 26.17 20.65
C ILE A 179 4.23 25.88 21.97
N HIS A 180 3.17 26.64 22.23
CA HIS A 180 2.40 26.49 23.47
C HIS A 180 1.43 25.30 23.34
N PRO A 181 1.30 24.44 24.38
CA PRO A 181 0.43 23.27 24.34
C PRO A 181 -1.01 23.57 23.94
N VAL A 182 -1.55 24.72 24.37
CA VAL A 182 -2.91 25.18 24.00
C VAL A 182 -3.04 25.40 22.49
N HIS A 183 -2.13 26.16 21.88
CA HIS A 183 -2.17 26.42 20.43
C HIS A 183 -1.92 25.14 19.63
N MET A 184 -1.09 24.23 20.15
CA MET A 184 -0.89 22.91 19.57
C MET A 184 -2.16 22.07 19.62
N ALA A 185 -2.82 21.99 20.78
CA ALA A 185 -4.05 21.24 20.98
C ALA A 185 -5.17 21.75 20.06
N GLN A 186 -5.26 23.05 19.83
CA GLN A 186 -6.26 23.67 18.96
C GLN A 186 -5.91 23.62 17.47
N SER A 187 -4.71 23.15 17.11
CA SER A 187 -4.26 23.16 15.72
C SER A 187 -4.98 22.12 14.86
N THR A 188 -5.21 22.43 13.58
CA THR A 188 -5.80 21.48 12.62
C THR A 188 -4.99 20.20 12.53
N ILE A 189 -3.67 20.27 12.68
CA ILE A 189 -2.80 19.08 12.61
C ILE A 189 -3.12 18.13 13.77
N MET A 190 -3.19 18.66 15.00
CA MET A 190 -3.51 17.87 16.19
C MET A 190 -4.94 17.32 16.13
N GLN A 191 -5.89 18.18 15.75
CA GLN A 191 -7.31 17.83 15.69
C GLN A 191 -7.60 16.77 14.62
N ARG A 192 -6.98 16.88 13.45
CA ARG A 192 -7.26 16.00 12.30
C ARG A 192 -6.39 14.75 12.25
N PHE A 193 -5.08 14.88 12.48
CA PHE A 193 -4.14 13.75 12.38
C PHE A 193 -3.90 13.05 13.73
N GLY A 194 -4.04 13.79 14.83
CA GLY A 194 -3.99 13.23 16.19
C GLY A 194 -5.32 12.67 16.67
N ASN A 195 -6.39 12.77 15.86
CA ASN A 195 -7.76 12.46 16.24
C ASN A 195 -8.28 13.30 17.42
N GLY A 196 -7.74 14.52 17.61
CA GLY A 196 -8.08 15.38 18.73
C GLY A 196 -9.56 15.79 18.80
N ARG A 197 -10.30 15.76 17.69
CA ARG A 197 -11.71 16.20 17.65
C ARG A 197 -12.64 15.36 18.53
N ASP A 198 -12.24 14.12 18.82
CA ASP A 198 -12.98 13.20 19.70
C ASP A 198 -12.72 13.47 21.20
N TYR A 199 -11.85 14.42 21.53
CA TYR A 199 -11.36 14.68 22.88
C TYR A 199 -11.42 16.16 23.25
N GLY A 200 -11.59 16.44 24.54
CA GLY A 200 -11.49 17.80 25.06
C GLY A 200 -10.06 18.33 25.00
N GLU A 201 -9.90 19.65 24.89
CA GLU A 201 -8.59 20.31 24.86
C GLU A 201 -7.70 19.91 26.05
N GLU A 202 -8.28 19.79 27.25
CA GLU A 202 -7.55 19.37 28.46
C GLU A 202 -6.97 17.95 28.33
N THR A 203 -7.73 17.01 27.75
CA THR A 203 -7.27 15.63 27.55
C THR A 203 -6.06 15.60 26.62
N ILE A 204 -6.14 16.33 25.49
CA ILE A 204 -5.03 16.42 24.54
C ILE A 204 -3.81 17.06 25.20
N LYS A 205 -4.01 18.16 25.93
CA LYS A 205 -2.94 18.84 26.68
C LYS A 205 -2.25 17.89 27.67
N ASP A 206 -3.02 17.09 28.41
CA ASP A 206 -2.47 16.12 29.36
C ASP A 206 -1.67 15.02 28.67
N TRP A 207 -2.11 14.54 27.50
CA TRP A 207 -1.37 13.56 26.72
C TRP A 207 -0.03 14.09 26.23
N ILE A 208 -0.01 15.28 25.63
CA ILE A 208 1.20 15.86 25.04
C ILE A 208 2.17 16.40 26.10
N LYS A 209 1.69 16.72 27.31
CA LYS A 209 2.53 17.19 28.43
C LYS A 209 3.71 16.26 28.73
N SER A 210 3.51 14.95 28.53
CA SER A 210 4.55 13.94 28.75
C SER A 210 5.78 14.08 27.82
N VAL A 211 5.60 14.69 26.65
CA VAL A 211 6.66 14.91 25.65
C VAL A 211 7.03 16.39 25.50
N ASP A 212 6.50 17.28 26.34
CA ASP A 212 6.83 18.72 26.32
C ASP A 212 8.30 18.93 26.77
N PRO A 213 9.16 19.50 25.91
CA PRO A 213 10.53 19.81 26.30
C PRO A 213 10.59 20.87 27.41
N GLN A 214 9.53 21.67 27.59
CA GLN A 214 9.47 22.75 28.58
C GLN A 214 8.65 22.36 29.82
N LYS A 215 9.28 21.69 30.79
CA LYS A 215 8.62 21.21 32.03
C LYS A 215 8.09 22.31 32.97
N LYS A 216 8.38 23.59 32.73
CA LYS A 216 8.03 24.73 33.62
C LYS A 216 7.50 25.94 32.85
N ARG A 217 6.41 25.78 32.10
CA ARG A 217 5.70 26.92 31.48
C ARG A 217 4.96 27.74 32.55
N LYS A 218 4.94 29.07 32.42
CA LYS A 218 4.21 29.97 33.35
C LYS A 218 2.70 29.68 33.26
N LYS A 219 2.03 29.60 34.41
CA LYS A 219 0.56 29.52 34.45
C LYS A 219 -0.04 30.85 33.98
N GLY A 220 -0.93 30.81 33.00
CA GLY A 220 -1.60 31.99 32.45
C GLY A 220 -2.07 31.78 31.02
N ALA A 221 -2.74 32.78 30.46
CA ALA A 221 -3.15 32.76 29.06
C ALA A 221 -1.92 32.58 28.14
N PRO A 222 -2.04 31.79 27.07
CA PRO A 222 -0.93 31.59 26.14
C PRO A 222 -0.53 32.95 25.54
N PRO A 223 0.78 33.29 25.52
CA PRO A 223 1.23 34.50 24.87
C PRO A 223 0.91 34.44 23.36
N LYS A 224 0.56 35.59 22.77
CA LYS A 224 0.50 35.74 21.31
C LYS A 224 1.92 35.66 20.76
N ILE A 225 2.35 34.44 20.43
CA ILE A 225 3.68 34.14 19.87
C ILE A 225 3.50 33.83 18.39
N GLN A 226 4.34 34.44 17.56
CA GLN A 226 4.54 33.97 16.19
C GLN A 226 5.55 32.82 16.23
N TYR A 227 5.08 31.62 15.92
CA TYR A 227 5.92 30.43 15.88
C TYR A 227 6.75 30.38 14.59
N LYS A 228 7.82 29.60 14.60
CA LYS A 228 8.63 29.33 13.39
C LYS A 228 7.84 28.58 12.31
N ILE A 229 6.79 27.88 12.72
CA ILE A 229 5.87 27.17 11.84
C ILE A 229 4.46 27.72 12.00
N GLU A 230 3.72 27.78 10.90
CA GLU A 230 2.33 28.21 10.93
C GLU A 230 1.46 27.12 11.57
N LEU A 231 0.87 27.41 12.73
CA LEU A 231 -0.15 26.57 13.35
C LEU A 231 -1.53 27.11 13.00
N ILE A 232 -2.15 26.51 12.00
CA ILE A 232 -3.53 26.79 11.61
C ILE A 232 -4.46 26.25 12.71
N LYS A 233 -5.33 27.11 13.25
CA LYS A 233 -6.36 26.71 14.22
C LYS A 233 -7.45 25.90 13.49
N ASP A 234 -7.94 24.84 14.12
CA ASP A 234 -9.05 24.07 13.53
C ASP A 234 -10.33 24.93 13.50
N PRO A 235 -10.97 25.10 12.32
CA PRO A 235 -12.15 25.96 12.18
C PRO A 235 -13.37 25.43 12.93
N GLN A 236 -13.38 24.17 13.38
CA GLN A 236 -14.46 23.60 14.19
C GLN A 236 -14.34 23.95 15.68
N LEU A 237 -13.26 24.64 16.08
CA LEU A 237 -13.03 25.15 17.44
C LEU A 237 -13.25 26.66 17.53
N GLU A 238 -13.85 27.26 16.50
CA GLU A 238 -14.38 28.61 16.52
C GLU A 238 -15.90 28.50 16.63
N ASP A 239 -16.41 28.73 17.84
CA ASP A 239 -17.83 28.98 18.09
C ASP A 239 -18.28 30.29 17.42
#